data_AF-A0A2M7JMQ9-F1
#
_entry.id   AF-A0A2M7JMQ9-F1
#
_cell.length_a   1.000
_cell.length_b   1.000
_cell.length_c   1.000
_cell.angle_alpha   90.00
_cell.angle_beta   90.00
_cell.angle_gamma   90.00
#
_symmetry.space_group_name_H-M   'P 1'
#
loop_
_entity.id
_entity.type
_entity.pdbx_description
1 polymer ?
#
loop_
_entity_poly.entity_id
_entity_poly.type
_entity_poly.pdbx_seq_one_letter_code
_entity_poly.pdbx_strand_id
1 'polypeptide(L)'
;MLILEARAMGIFDRDILQVRELLGQVASKRGCKEWRVSEINPWPGGKGNLHIPASDTSVELGPPELPSILMTLITDNPGSVQDGLINLMGSDIDDLAGRKAPLAKIFFIEASGLAEEDLWDFYLGVNLARLDVSLWGYMTRASSGMRREWCRISRDALKKGLSIAHIGAAEIACVKRLPSVTAAEMAALASSREDASAFAEVASKVDRVASALCKLSNEILHDCETCRFSDLCPTLPSLTRLRESKKKGAL
;
A
#
# COMPACT_ATOMS: atom_id res chain seq x y z
N MET A 1 28.80 23.69 -8.60
CA MET A 1 28.81 22.96 -7.32
C MET A 1 27.37 22.55 -7.05
N LEU A 2 26.95 21.43 -7.66
CA LEU A 2 25.63 20.85 -7.41
C LEU A 2 25.65 20.32 -5.98
N ILE A 3 24.86 20.94 -5.11
CA ILE A 3 24.47 20.31 -3.86
C ILE A 3 23.76 19.03 -4.30
N LEU A 4 24.43 17.89 -4.15
CA LEU A 4 23.76 16.60 -4.06
C LEU A 4 22.87 16.75 -2.84
N GLU A 5 21.62 17.18 -3.05
CA GLU A 5 20.58 17.05 -2.05
C GLU A 5 20.61 15.59 -1.63
N ALA A 6 20.97 15.36 -0.37
CA ALA A 6 21.09 14.05 0.19
C ALA A 6 19.72 13.38 0.04
N ARG A 7 19.60 12.42 -0.89
CA ARG A 7 18.43 11.55 -1.00
C ARG A 7 18.21 10.91 0.39
N ALA A 8 17.12 11.30 1.03
CA ALA A 8 16.90 11.08 2.45
C ALA A 8 16.32 9.68 2.71
N MET A 9 15.56 9.10 1.77
CA MET A 9 14.76 7.92 2.09
C MET A 9 15.09 6.70 1.27
N GLY A 10 14.88 6.66 -0.05
CA GLY A 10 15.21 5.53 -0.95
C GLY A 10 14.89 4.10 -0.46
N ILE A 11 14.07 3.95 0.59
CA ILE A 11 14.09 2.80 1.50
C ILE A 11 13.45 1.58 0.84
N PHE A 12 12.59 1.83 -0.15
CA PHE A 12 11.91 0.83 -0.94
C PHE A 12 12.24 0.95 -2.44
N ASP A 13 13.22 1.74 -2.87
CA ASP A 13 13.49 1.97 -4.31
C ASP A 13 13.77 0.68 -5.07
N ARG A 14 14.53 -0.24 -4.45
CA ARG A 14 14.79 -1.57 -5.03
C ARG A 14 13.53 -2.42 -5.10
N ASP A 15 12.72 -2.38 -4.05
CA ASP A 15 11.46 -3.11 -3.97
C ASP A 15 10.45 -2.57 -5.01
N ILE A 16 10.43 -1.26 -5.26
CA ILE A 16 9.60 -0.65 -6.33
C ILE A 16 9.96 -1.25 -7.69
N LEU A 17 11.25 -1.33 -8.02
CA LEU A 17 11.69 -1.94 -9.29
C LEU A 17 11.28 -3.40 -9.39
N GLN A 18 11.53 -4.19 -8.33
CA GLN A 18 11.16 -5.61 -8.29
C GLN A 18 9.63 -5.79 -8.44
N VAL A 19 8.84 -4.99 -7.73
CA VAL A 19 7.38 -5.06 -7.79
C VAL A 19 6.87 -4.66 -9.16
N ARG A 20 7.42 -3.60 -9.79
CA ARG A 20 7.03 -3.21 -11.16
C ARG A 20 7.32 -4.31 -12.18
N GLU A 21 8.44 -5.02 -12.05
CA GLU A 21 8.73 -6.19 -12.89
C GLU A 21 7.69 -7.29 -12.71
N LEU A 22 7.36 -7.65 -11.46
CA LEU A 22 6.32 -8.64 -11.16
C LEU A 22 4.95 -8.22 -11.72
N LEU A 23 4.59 -6.94 -11.59
CA LEU A 23 3.36 -6.39 -12.17
C LEU A 23 3.34 -6.53 -13.69
N GLY A 24 4.45 -6.25 -14.37
CA GLY A 24 4.58 -6.46 -15.82
C GLY A 24 4.40 -7.93 -16.23
N GLN A 25 4.98 -8.86 -15.46
CA GLN A 25 4.82 -10.30 -15.70
C GLN A 25 3.36 -10.73 -15.51
N VAL A 26 2.64 -10.21 -14.51
CA VAL A 26 1.22 -10.52 -14.34
C VAL A 26 0.37 -9.85 -15.42
N ALA A 27 0.63 -8.59 -15.75
CA ALA A 27 -0.08 -7.84 -16.78
C ALA A 27 0.02 -8.51 -18.16
N SER A 28 1.19 -9.04 -18.53
CA SER A 28 1.35 -9.80 -19.78
C SER A 28 0.52 -11.08 -19.85
N LYS A 29 0.17 -11.67 -18.70
CA LYS A 29 -0.65 -12.90 -18.60
C LYS A 29 -2.14 -12.63 -18.46
N ARG A 30 -2.52 -11.54 -17.79
CA ARG A 30 -3.90 -11.24 -17.38
C ARG A 30 -4.51 -10.03 -18.10
N GLY A 31 -3.71 -9.27 -18.84
CA GLY A 31 -4.05 -7.91 -19.24
C GLY A 31 -3.95 -6.94 -18.07
N CYS A 32 -3.98 -5.65 -18.40
CA CYS A 32 -4.00 -4.54 -17.44
C CYS A 32 -5.11 -3.57 -17.87
N LYS A 33 -6.02 -3.27 -16.95
CA LYS A 33 -6.94 -2.13 -17.09
C LYS A 33 -6.34 -0.96 -16.32
N GLU A 34 -6.32 0.22 -16.94
CA GLU A 34 -5.68 1.41 -16.37
C GLU A 34 -6.69 2.57 -16.33
N TRP A 35 -6.61 3.36 -15.26
CA TRP A 35 -7.39 4.57 -15.09
C TRP A 35 -6.55 5.68 -14.47
N ARG A 36 -6.87 6.93 -14.79
CA ARG A 36 -6.43 8.09 -14.00
C ARG A 36 -7.51 8.51 -13.02
N VAL A 37 -7.14 8.87 -11.79
CA VAL A 37 -8.07 9.41 -10.78
C VAL A 37 -8.90 10.58 -11.33
N SER A 38 -8.31 11.44 -12.17
CA SER A 38 -8.99 12.58 -12.80
C SER A 38 -10.12 12.19 -13.76
N GLU A 39 -10.15 10.94 -14.23
CA GLU A 39 -11.14 10.42 -15.19
C GLU A 39 -12.28 9.66 -14.49
N ILE A 40 -12.15 9.42 -13.19
CA ILE A 40 -13.09 8.62 -12.41
C ILE A 40 -14.09 9.56 -11.74
N ASN A 41 -15.37 9.35 -12.02
CA ASN A 41 -16.43 10.04 -11.29
C ASN A 41 -16.43 9.57 -9.82
N PRO A 42 -16.44 10.48 -8.84
CA PRO A 42 -16.46 10.10 -7.43
C PRO A 42 -17.66 9.21 -7.11
N TRP A 43 -17.39 8.09 -6.43
CA TRP A 43 -18.44 7.21 -5.95
C TRP A 43 -19.15 7.85 -4.74
N PRO A 44 -20.48 7.67 -4.57
CA PRO A 44 -21.19 8.22 -3.42
C PRO A 44 -20.56 7.81 -2.10
N GLY A 45 -20.41 8.78 -1.21
CA GLY A 45 -19.90 8.56 0.14
C GLY A 45 -20.77 7.57 0.92
N GLY A 46 -20.13 6.68 1.67
CA GLY A 46 -20.80 5.78 2.59
C GLY A 46 -21.13 6.46 3.93
N LYS A 47 -21.96 5.81 4.74
CA LYS A 47 -22.04 6.13 6.18
C LYS A 47 -20.89 5.41 6.91
N GLY A 48 -19.64 5.88 6.74
CA GLY A 48 -18.45 5.31 7.40
C GLY A 48 -18.23 3.81 7.13
N ASN A 49 -17.46 3.15 7.99
CA ASN A 49 -17.18 1.69 7.99
C ASN A 49 -18.45 0.87 8.33
N LEU A 50 -19.46 0.96 7.49
CA LEU A 50 -20.71 0.23 7.67
C LEU A 50 -20.44 -1.26 7.51
N HIS A 51 -20.85 -2.04 8.50
CA HIS A 51 -20.79 -3.49 8.42
C HIS A 51 -21.71 -3.98 7.30
N ILE A 52 -21.14 -4.60 6.26
CA ILE A 52 -21.90 -5.32 5.23
C ILE A 52 -22.05 -6.78 5.67
N PRO A 53 -23.27 -7.23 6.03
CA PRO A 53 -23.50 -8.61 6.43
C PRO A 53 -23.27 -9.55 5.24
N ALA A 54 -22.93 -10.81 5.53
CA ALA A 54 -22.72 -11.83 4.49
C ALA A 54 -23.97 -12.00 3.61
N SER A 55 -25.16 -11.87 4.21
CA SER A 55 -26.44 -11.94 3.50
C SER A 55 -26.65 -10.79 2.51
N ASP A 56 -25.87 -9.70 2.55
CA ASP A 56 -25.92 -8.58 1.60
C ASP A 56 -24.67 -8.41 0.73
N THR A 57 -23.68 -9.27 0.96
CA THR A 57 -22.43 -9.26 0.22
C THR A 57 -22.62 -9.92 -1.15
N SER A 58 -22.09 -9.28 -2.19
CA SER A 58 -22.05 -9.83 -3.55
C SER A 58 -20.65 -10.28 -3.95
N VAL A 59 -19.61 -9.60 -3.47
CA VAL A 59 -18.21 -9.92 -3.78
C VAL A 59 -17.38 -9.80 -2.51
N GLU A 60 -16.48 -10.77 -2.29
CA GLU A 60 -15.45 -10.70 -1.25
C GLU A 60 -14.06 -10.72 -1.86
N LEU A 61 -13.22 -9.75 -1.52
CA LEU A 61 -11.83 -9.69 -1.99
C LEU A 61 -10.89 -9.87 -0.80
N GLY A 62 -9.94 -10.78 -0.93
CA GLY A 62 -9.01 -11.13 0.15
C GLY A 62 -9.65 -11.65 1.45
N PRO A 63 -10.76 -12.43 1.43
CA PRO A 63 -11.31 -13.01 2.65
C PRO A 63 -10.29 -13.94 3.34
N PRO A 64 -10.45 -14.28 4.63
CA PRO A 64 -9.45 -15.03 5.40
C PRO A 64 -8.90 -16.30 4.72
N GLU A 65 -9.75 -17.03 4.00
CA GLU A 65 -9.44 -18.28 3.29
C GLU A 65 -8.69 -18.10 1.95
N LEU A 66 -8.67 -16.88 1.39
CA LEU A 66 -7.95 -16.54 0.16
C LEU A 66 -6.75 -15.64 0.46
N PRO A 67 -5.73 -15.61 -0.42
CA PRO A 67 -4.62 -14.69 -0.27
C PRO A 67 -5.11 -13.25 -0.27
N SER A 68 -4.55 -12.47 0.63
CA SER A 68 -4.67 -11.03 0.66
C SER A 68 -3.28 -10.47 0.90
N ILE A 69 -2.80 -9.61 0.02
CA ILE A 69 -1.54 -8.89 0.17
C ILE A 69 -1.82 -7.41 0.08
N LEU A 70 -1.27 -6.68 1.02
CA LEU A 70 -1.29 -5.24 1.04
C LEU A 70 0.12 -4.74 1.27
N MET A 71 0.58 -3.86 0.39
CA MET A 71 1.95 -3.38 0.38
C MET A 71 1.97 -1.88 0.15
N THR A 72 2.87 -1.17 0.82
CA THR A 72 3.08 0.27 0.66
C THR A 72 4.57 0.50 0.47
N LEU A 73 4.92 1.15 -0.63
CA LEU A 73 6.28 1.45 -1.02
C LEU A 73 6.40 2.97 -1.10
N ILE A 74 7.29 3.52 -0.27
CA ILE A 74 7.54 4.95 -0.17
C ILE A 74 8.90 5.26 -0.77
N THR A 75 8.96 6.30 -1.59
CA THR A 75 10.18 6.81 -2.21
C THR A 75 10.19 8.34 -2.18
N ASP A 76 11.38 8.91 -2.11
CA ASP A 76 11.64 10.33 -2.33
C ASP A 76 12.28 10.58 -3.70
N ASN A 77 12.38 9.57 -4.57
CA ASN A 77 12.94 9.71 -5.90
C ASN A 77 11.89 10.26 -6.89
N PRO A 78 12.02 11.53 -7.34
CA PRO A 78 10.99 12.17 -8.15
C PRO A 78 10.72 11.44 -9.46
N GLY A 79 9.45 11.32 -9.82
CA GLY A 79 8.99 10.66 -11.04
C GLY A 79 8.96 9.13 -10.97
N SER A 80 9.22 8.53 -9.80
CA SER A 80 9.15 7.07 -9.62
C SER A 80 7.71 6.56 -9.47
N VAL A 81 6.77 7.45 -9.17
CA VAL A 81 5.34 7.17 -8.98
C VAL A 81 4.53 7.95 -10.00
N GLN A 82 3.61 7.26 -10.68
CA GLN A 82 2.73 7.92 -11.64
C GLN A 82 1.49 8.45 -10.92
N ASP A 83 1.48 9.74 -10.59
CA ASP A 83 0.41 10.34 -9.80
C ASP A 83 -0.99 10.04 -10.38
N GLY A 84 -1.88 9.59 -9.50
CA GLY A 84 -3.26 9.26 -9.80
C GLY A 84 -3.45 8.03 -10.70
N LEU A 85 -2.42 7.23 -10.97
CA LEU A 85 -2.57 6.01 -11.76
C LEU A 85 -3.18 4.88 -10.92
N ILE A 86 -4.17 4.20 -11.49
CA ILE A 86 -4.78 2.99 -10.94
C ILE A 86 -4.71 1.89 -11.99
N ASN A 87 -4.08 0.77 -11.63
CA ASN A 87 -3.96 -0.40 -12.50
C ASN A 87 -4.72 -1.59 -11.87
N LEU A 88 -5.44 -2.35 -12.69
CA LEU A 88 -6.05 -3.61 -12.32
C LEU A 88 -5.58 -4.73 -13.24
N MET A 89 -5.00 -5.77 -12.66
CA MET A 89 -4.72 -7.03 -13.34
C MET A 89 -5.67 -8.10 -12.82
N GLY A 90 -6.41 -8.74 -13.75
CA GLY A 90 -7.44 -9.72 -13.42
C GLY A 90 -8.86 -9.16 -13.54
N SER A 91 -9.77 -9.70 -12.74
CA SER A 91 -11.21 -9.41 -12.82
C SER A 91 -11.58 -8.17 -12.02
N ASP A 92 -12.47 -7.34 -12.58
CA ASP A 92 -13.05 -6.22 -11.81
C ASP A 92 -14.27 -6.72 -11.00
N ILE A 93 -14.90 -5.83 -10.25
CA ILE A 93 -15.95 -6.20 -9.29
C ILE A 93 -17.19 -6.79 -9.99
N ASP A 94 -17.55 -6.28 -11.17
CA ASP A 94 -18.65 -6.76 -12.01
C ASP A 94 -18.43 -8.22 -12.45
N ASP A 95 -17.22 -8.53 -12.90
CA ASP A 95 -16.81 -9.88 -13.27
C ASP A 95 -16.94 -10.82 -12.06
N LEU A 96 -16.71 -10.35 -10.84
CA LEU A 96 -16.65 -11.17 -9.62
C LEU A 96 -18.00 -11.39 -8.92
N ALA A 97 -19.12 -11.01 -9.53
CA ALA A 97 -20.46 -11.14 -8.96
C ALA A 97 -20.74 -12.54 -8.35
N GLY A 98 -21.07 -12.58 -7.05
CA GLY A 98 -21.37 -13.80 -6.31
C GLY A 98 -20.14 -14.62 -5.91
N ARG A 99 -18.91 -14.11 -6.13
CA ARG A 99 -17.66 -14.84 -5.94
C ARG A 99 -16.76 -14.22 -4.88
N LYS A 100 -15.82 -15.04 -4.43
CA LYS A 100 -14.68 -14.63 -3.60
C LYS A 100 -13.43 -14.63 -4.46
N ALA A 101 -12.57 -13.64 -4.30
CA ALA A 101 -11.30 -13.58 -5.04
C ALA A 101 -10.12 -13.27 -4.10
N PRO A 102 -8.92 -13.80 -4.41
CA PRO A 102 -7.67 -13.27 -3.88
C PRO A 102 -7.54 -11.76 -4.16
N LEU A 103 -6.78 -11.07 -3.33
CA LEU A 103 -6.49 -9.66 -3.52
C LEU A 103 -5.00 -9.38 -3.29
N ALA A 104 -4.37 -8.61 -4.18
CA ALA A 104 -3.18 -7.86 -3.84
C ALA A 104 -3.41 -6.38 -4.14
N LYS A 105 -3.15 -5.50 -3.18
CA LYS A 105 -3.13 -4.04 -3.38
C LYS A 105 -1.76 -3.51 -3.02
N ILE A 106 -1.18 -2.78 -3.95
CA ILE A 106 0.15 -2.18 -3.81
C ILE A 106 0.00 -0.69 -4.01
N PHE A 107 0.42 0.08 -3.01
CA PHE A 107 0.50 1.52 -3.07
C PHE A 107 1.95 1.95 -3.29
N PHE A 108 2.15 2.79 -4.30
CA PHE A 108 3.40 3.51 -4.50
C PHE A 108 3.17 4.95 -4.11
N ILE A 109 4.00 5.46 -3.20
CA ILE A 109 3.88 6.80 -2.65
C ILE A 109 5.19 7.52 -2.87
N GLU A 110 5.11 8.64 -3.59
CA GLU A 110 6.19 9.60 -3.64
C GLU A 110 5.95 10.63 -2.54
N ALA A 111 7.00 10.93 -1.78
CA ALA A 111 6.94 11.89 -0.70
C ALA A 111 8.15 12.81 -0.70
N SER A 112 7.96 14.05 -0.26
CA SER A 112 9.01 15.06 -0.15
C SER A 112 8.97 15.77 1.21
N GLY A 113 10.11 16.38 1.59
CA GLY A 113 10.19 17.15 2.82
C GLY A 113 10.08 16.33 4.11
N LEU A 114 10.38 15.03 4.07
CA LEU A 114 10.38 14.15 5.23
C LEU A 114 11.79 14.04 5.82
N ALA A 115 11.90 14.25 7.13
CA ALA A 115 13.06 13.83 7.88
C ALA A 115 13.00 12.31 8.13
N GLU A 116 14.16 11.68 8.29
CA GLU A 116 14.23 10.22 8.51
C GLU A 116 13.57 9.79 9.82
N GLU A 117 13.63 10.64 10.86
CA GLU A 117 12.97 10.43 12.15
C GLU A 117 11.44 10.35 12.05
N ASP A 118 10.85 10.98 11.03
CA ASP A 118 9.40 11.01 10.79
C ASP A 118 8.95 9.86 9.87
N LEU A 119 9.88 9.10 9.27
CA LEU A 119 9.58 8.10 8.25
C LEU A 119 8.66 6.99 8.76
N TRP A 120 8.80 6.56 10.01
CA TRP A 120 7.90 5.56 10.59
C TRP A 120 6.48 6.09 10.75
N ASP A 121 6.33 7.29 11.31
CA ASP A 121 5.01 7.90 11.53
C ASP A 121 4.34 8.23 10.21
N PHE A 122 5.10 8.68 9.21
CA PHE A 122 4.62 8.88 7.85
C PHE A 122 4.18 7.55 7.22
N TYR A 123 5.00 6.50 7.29
CA TYR A 123 4.66 5.17 6.78
C TYR A 123 3.38 4.64 7.43
N LEU A 124 3.27 4.73 8.76
CA LEU A 124 2.07 4.35 9.50
C LEU A 124 0.86 5.20 9.10
N GLY A 125 1.06 6.52 8.95
CA GLY A 125 0.05 7.48 8.52
C GLY A 125 -0.54 7.13 7.15
N VAL A 126 0.30 6.80 6.17
CA VAL A 126 -0.16 6.31 4.85
C VAL A 126 -0.99 5.04 5.00
N ASN A 127 -0.52 4.09 5.82
CA ASN A 127 -1.22 2.82 6.03
C ASN A 127 -2.59 2.97 6.68
N LEU A 128 -2.74 3.94 7.58
CA LEU A 128 -4.01 4.28 8.21
C LEU A 128 -4.92 5.10 7.27
N ALA A 129 -4.35 6.07 6.56
CA ALA A 129 -5.11 6.98 5.70
C ALA A 129 -5.88 6.23 4.59
N ARG A 130 -5.27 5.23 3.95
CA ARG A 130 -5.97 4.43 2.93
C ARG A 130 -7.18 3.64 3.49
N LEU A 131 -7.19 3.33 4.79
CA LEU A 131 -8.29 2.62 5.45
C LEU A 131 -9.45 3.56 5.85
N ASP A 132 -9.27 4.87 5.71
CA ASP A 132 -10.29 5.88 6.01
C ASP A 132 -11.31 6.07 4.87
N VAL A 133 -11.25 5.23 3.84
CA VAL A 133 -12.17 5.28 2.71
C VAL A 133 -13.61 5.02 3.16
N SER A 134 -14.51 5.92 2.76
CA SER A 134 -15.94 5.79 2.99
C SER A 134 -16.72 5.82 1.68
N LEU A 135 -16.99 4.64 1.13
CA LEU A 135 -17.78 4.46 -0.08
C LEU A 135 -19.08 3.73 0.23
N TRP A 136 -20.18 4.18 -0.38
CA TRP A 136 -21.47 3.52 -0.21
C TRP A 136 -21.42 2.08 -0.74
N GLY A 137 -21.78 1.13 0.14
CA GLY A 137 -21.84 -0.30 -0.18
C GLY A 137 -20.47 -0.98 -0.34
N TYR A 138 -19.41 -0.39 0.20
CA TYR A 138 -18.07 -0.96 0.31
C TYR A 138 -17.66 -1.03 1.79
N MET A 139 -17.11 -2.18 2.21
CA MET A 139 -16.53 -2.37 3.54
C MET A 139 -15.10 -2.88 3.38
N THR A 140 -14.16 -2.28 4.09
CA THR A 140 -12.80 -2.82 4.25
C THR A 140 -12.53 -3.18 5.71
N ARG A 141 -11.75 -4.24 5.93
CA ARG A 141 -11.22 -4.62 7.23
C ARG A 141 -9.76 -5.03 7.08
N ALA A 142 -8.88 -4.36 7.82
CA ALA A 142 -7.50 -4.79 7.97
C ALA A 142 -7.37 -5.86 9.06
N SER A 143 -6.48 -6.84 8.88
CA SER A 143 -6.10 -7.77 9.96
C SER A 143 -4.91 -7.23 10.76
N SER A 144 -4.63 -7.86 11.91
CA SER A 144 -3.43 -7.58 12.69
C SER A 144 -2.17 -7.71 11.81
N GLY A 145 -1.34 -6.67 11.83
CA GLY A 145 -0.10 -6.58 11.04
C GLY A 145 -0.15 -5.71 9.77
N MET A 146 -1.30 -5.12 9.41
CA MET A 146 -1.43 -4.19 8.25
C MET A 146 -1.10 -4.77 6.85
N ARG A 147 -0.96 -6.09 6.71
CA ARG A 147 -0.55 -6.75 5.44
C ARG A 147 -1.68 -7.36 4.64
N ARG A 148 -2.88 -7.36 5.23
CA ARG A 148 -4.05 -8.00 4.64
C ARG A 148 -5.23 -7.07 4.80
N GLU A 149 -6.00 -7.01 3.73
CA GLU A 149 -7.30 -6.39 3.71
C GLU A 149 -8.35 -7.37 3.21
N TRP A 150 -9.50 -7.34 3.87
CA TRP A 150 -10.68 -8.05 3.46
C TRP A 150 -11.74 -7.03 3.07
N CYS A 151 -12.10 -7.03 1.80
CA CYS A 151 -13.13 -6.16 1.26
C CYS A 151 -14.43 -6.93 1.05
N ARG A 152 -15.56 -6.28 1.33
CA ARG A 152 -16.89 -6.72 0.93
C ARG A 152 -17.58 -5.64 0.12
N ILE A 153 -18.25 -6.06 -0.94
CA ILE A 153 -19.06 -5.19 -1.79
C ILE A 153 -20.51 -5.65 -1.67
N SER A 154 -21.41 -4.71 -1.38
CA SER A 154 -22.86 -4.98 -1.34
C SER A 154 -23.43 -5.28 -2.72
N ARG A 155 -24.54 -6.03 -2.78
CA ARG A 155 -25.25 -6.28 -4.04
C ARG A 155 -25.71 -5.01 -4.73
N ASP A 156 -26.11 -4.00 -3.98
CA ASP A 156 -26.61 -2.76 -4.58
C ASP A 156 -25.51 -1.86 -5.12
N ALA A 157 -24.33 -1.82 -4.45
CA ALA A 157 -23.16 -1.13 -5.02
C ALA A 157 -22.66 -1.81 -6.29
N LEU A 158 -22.67 -3.16 -6.34
CA LEU A 158 -22.35 -3.90 -7.56
C LEU A 158 -23.29 -3.50 -8.71
N LYS A 159 -24.61 -3.54 -8.49
CA LYS A 159 -25.61 -3.16 -9.51
C LYS A 159 -25.46 -1.73 -10.01
N LYS A 160 -24.93 -0.84 -9.16
CA LYS A 160 -24.68 0.57 -9.50
C LYS A 160 -23.33 0.81 -10.19
N GLY A 161 -22.51 -0.23 -10.35
CA GLY A 161 -21.24 -0.16 -11.07
C GLY A 161 -20.03 0.23 -10.22
N LEU A 162 -20.01 -0.08 -8.92
CA LEU A 162 -18.79 0.07 -8.12
C LEU A 162 -17.69 -0.79 -8.74
N SER A 163 -16.49 -0.23 -8.88
CA SER A 163 -15.34 -0.92 -9.47
C SER A 163 -14.08 -0.69 -8.63
N ILE A 164 -13.02 -1.45 -8.92
CA ILE A 164 -11.72 -1.26 -8.28
C ILE A 164 -11.17 0.14 -8.53
N ALA A 165 -11.44 0.73 -9.71
CA ALA A 165 -11.04 2.10 -10.02
C ALA A 165 -11.65 3.11 -9.02
N HIS A 166 -12.94 2.97 -8.70
CA HIS A 166 -13.60 3.82 -7.70
C HIS A 166 -12.98 3.68 -6.31
N ILE A 167 -12.69 2.45 -5.89
CA ILE A 167 -12.04 2.17 -4.59
C ILE A 167 -10.65 2.80 -4.55
N GLY A 168 -9.82 2.51 -5.56
CA GLY A 168 -8.46 3.04 -5.64
C GLY A 168 -8.42 4.56 -5.68
N ALA A 169 -9.36 5.20 -6.38
CA ALA A 169 -9.44 6.66 -6.43
C ALA A 169 -9.75 7.25 -5.04
N ALA A 170 -10.65 6.62 -4.29
CA ALA A 170 -10.95 7.04 -2.92
C ALA A 170 -9.75 6.80 -1.97
N GLU A 171 -9.04 5.68 -2.10
CA GLU A 171 -7.85 5.38 -1.29
C GLU A 171 -6.73 6.36 -1.58
N ILE A 172 -6.46 6.65 -2.86
CA ILE A 172 -5.51 7.68 -3.30
C ILE A 172 -5.90 9.05 -2.75
N ALA A 173 -7.17 9.44 -2.84
CA ALA A 173 -7.64 10.70 -2.28
C ALA A 173 -7.39 10.79 -0.76
N CYS A 174 -7.57 9.67 -0.04
CA CYS A 174 -7.35 9.64 1.40
C CYS A 174 -5.87 9.80 1.77
N VAL A 175 -4.95 9.13 1.08
CA VAL A 175 -3.50 9.25 1.34
C VAL A 175 -2.95 10.61 0.91
N LYS A 176 -3.49 11.23 -0.15
CA LYS A 176 -3.08 12.58 -0.61
C LYS A 176 -3.50 13.70 0.35
N ARG A 177 -4.25 13.41 1.42
CA ARG A 177 -4.47 14.37 2.52
C ARG A 177 -3.23 14.55 3.40
N LEU A 178 -2.26 13.63 3.34
CA LEU A 178 -0.99 13.75 4.06
C LEU A 178 -0.11 14.79 3.35
N PRO A 179 0.35 15.86 4.03
CA PRO A 179 1.04 16.98 3.38
C PRO A 179 2.31 16.61 2.61
N SER A 180 3.02 15.57 3.07
CA SER A 180 4.29 15.16 2.47
C SER A 180 4.12 14.29 1.21
N VAL A 181 2.90 13.83 0.88
CA VAL A 181 2.64 13.02 -0.32
C VAL A 181 2.60 13.91 -1.56
N THR A 182 3.52 13.70 -2.49
CA THR A 182 3.58 14.45 -3.77
C THR A 182 2.92 13.69 -4.92
N ALA A 183 2.99 12.36 -4.92
CA ALA A 183 2.32 11.50 -5.89
C ALA A 183 1.87 10.18 -5.24
N ALA A 184 0.76 9.63 -5.75
CA ALA A 184 0.29 8.31 -5.32
C ALA A 184 -0.27 7.50 -6.49
N GLU A 185 0.07 6.22 -6.53
CA GLU A 185 -0.36 5.23 -7.52
C GLU A 185 -0.83 3.96 -6.79
N MET A 186 -1.83 3.28 -7.35
CA MET A 186 -2.29 1.99 -6.84
C MET A 186 -2.27 0.94 -7.95
N ALA A 187 -1.70 -0.22 -7.66
CA ALA A 187 -1.90 -1.43 -8.45
C ALA A 187 -2.74 -2.44 -7.65
N ALA A 188 -3.78 -2.98 -8.27
CA ALA A 188 -4.65 -4.00 -7.72
C ALA A 188 -4.59 -5.27 -8.57
N LEU A 189 -4.61 -6.42 -7.89
CA LEU A 189 -4.71 -7.73 -8.50
C LEU A 189 -5.86 -8.48 -7.87
N ALA A 190 -6.88 -8.78 -8.67
CA ALA A 190 -8.00 -9.63 -8.30
C ALA A 190 -8.07 -10.80 -9.28
N SER A 191 -7.09 -11.70 -9.17
CA SER A 191 -6.89 -12.82 -10.09
C SER A 191 -6.73 -14.15 -9.33
N SER A 192 -5.77 -15.00 -9.70
CA SER A 192 -5.60 -16.32 -9.07
C SER A 192 -4.79 -16.26 -7.77
N ARG A 193 -4.81 -17.37 -7.02
CA ARG A 193 -4.03 -17.52 -5.78
C ARG A 193 -2.53 -17.40 -6.08
N GLU A 194 -2.09 -17.98 -7.19
CA GLU A 194 -0.70 -18.01 -7.64
C GLU A 194 -0.21 -16.59 -7.97
N ASP A 195 -1.00 -15.82 -8.71
CA ASP A 195 -0.67 -14.44 -9.07
C ASP A 195 -0.55 -13.56 -7.82
N ALA A 196 -1.51 -13.64 -6.88
CA ALA A 196 -1.43 -12.89 -5.64
C ALA A 196 -0.22 -13.33 -4.80
N SER A 197 0.04 -14.64 -4.70
CA SER A 197 1.15 -15.17 -3.90
C SER A 197 2.53 -14.87 -4.48
N ALA A 198 2.64 -14.50 -5.77
CA ALA A 198 3.89 -14.07 -6.38
C ALA A 198 4.51 -12.84 -5.69
N PHE A 199 3.70 -12.04 -5.01
CA PHE A 199 4.15 -10.86 -4.25
C PHE A 199 4.51 -11.17 -2.79
N ALA A 200 4.32 -12.40 -2.31
CA ALA A 200 4.48 -12.73 -0.89
C ALA A 200 5.92 -12.53 -0.39
N GLU A 201 6.92 -12.85 -1.22
CA GLU A 201 8.33 -12.70 -0.84
C GLU A 201 8.71 -11.22 -0.69
N VAL A 202 8.36 -10.38 -1.67
CA VAL A 202 8.67 -8.95 -1.62
C VAL A 202 7.86 -8.24 -0.53
N ALA A 203 6.59 -8.62 -0.34
CA ALA A 203 5.79 -8.12 0.79
C ALA A 203 6.46 -8.44 2.14
N SER A 204 6.97 -9.66 2.32
CA SER A 204 7.70 -10.05 3.53
C SER A 204 8.97 -9.22 3.76
N LYS A 205 9.69 -8.84 2.69
CA LYS A 205 10.85 -7.95 2.77
C LYS A 205 10.43 -6.56 3.23
N VAL A 206 9.39 -6.00 2.61
CA VAL A 206 8.82 -4.69 2.98
C VAL A 206 8.38 -4.66 4.44
N ASP A 207 7.71 -5.72 4.92
CA ASP A 207 7.30 -5.83 6.33
C ASP A 207 8.48 -5.85 7.28
N ARG A 208 9.56 -6.52 6.88
CA ARG A 208 10.78 -6.61 7.68
C ARG A 208 11.44 -5.25 7.82
N VAL A 209 11.47 -4.47 6.74
CA VAL A 209 11.96 -3.08 6.74
C VAL A 209 11.05 -2.19 7.58
N ALA A 210 9.72 -2.26 7.41
CA ALA A 210 8.76 -1.53 8.24
C ALA A 210 8.91 -1.87 9.73
N SER A 211 9.13 -3.15 10.06
CA SER A 211 9.39 -3.59 11.44
C SER A 211 10.70 -3.05 12.00
N ALA A 212 11.73 -2.91 11.16
CA ALA A 212 13.00 -2.30 11.55
C ALA A 212 12.83 -0.79 11.79
N LEU A 213 12.09 -0.08 10.93
CA LEU A 213 11.71 1.33 11.12
C LEU A 213 10.96 1.54 12.42
N CYS A 214 9.94 0.72 12.69
CA CYS A 214 9.17 0.76 13.93
C CYS A 214 10.06 0.61 15.16
N LYS A 215 10.95 -0.41 15.13
CA LYS A 215 11.88 -0.67 16.23
C LYS A 215 12.79 0.54 16.48
N LEU A 216 13.45 1.04 15.43
CA LEU A 216 14.37 2.18 15.53
C LEU A 216 13.69 3.48 15.95
N SER A 217 12.42 3.66 15.57
CA SER A 217 11.69 4.89 15.89
C SER A 217 11.20 4.93 17.35
N ASN A 218 10.88 3.76 17.93
CA ASN A 218 10.26 3.66 19.25
C ASN A 218 11.22 3.24 20.38
N GLU A 219 12.38 2.63 20.09
CA GLU A 219 13.33 2.22 21.12
C GLU A 219 14.33 3.31 21.47
N ILE A 220 14.55 3.53 22.77
CA ILE A 220 15.51 4.53 23.30
C ILE A 220 16.95 3.97 23.28
N LEU A 221 17.11 2.67 23.53
CA LEU A 221 18.40 1.99 23.57
C LEU A 221 18.48 0.97 22.43
N HIS A 222 19.45 1.16 21.54
CA HIS A 222 19.66 0.25 20.40
C HIS A 222 20.83 -0.68 20.67
N ASP A 223 20.54 -1.89 21.15
CA ASP A 223 21.52 -2.99 21.16
C ASP A 223 21.65 -3.55 19.73
N CYS A 224 22.76 -3.24 19.07
CA CYS A 224 23.04 -3.70 17.72
C CYS A 224 23.60 -5.12 17.67
N GLU A 225 24.17 -5.63 18.76
CA GLU A 225 24.78 -6.97 18.80
C GLU A 225 23.70 -8.06 18.74
N THR A 226 22.55 -7.82 19.39
CA THR A 226 21.41 -8.75 19.42
C THR A 226 20.27 -8.35 18.46
N CYS A 227 20.46 -7.31 17.64
CA CYS A 227 19.40 -6.82 16.77
C CYS A 227 19.10 -7.79 15.61
N ARG A 228 17.87 -8.35 15.58
CA ARG A 228 17.37 -9.23 14.49
C ARG A 228 17.27 -8.59 13.10
N PHE A 229 17.52 -7.28 12.99
CA PHE A 229 17.49 -6.49 11.76
C PHE A 229 18.87 -5.92 11.39
N SER A 230 19.93 -6.37 12.06
CA SER A 230 21.28 -5.85 11.89
C SER A 230 21.81 -5.97 10.45
N ASP A 231 21.34 -6.97 9.71
CA ASP A 231 21.65 -7.21 8.30
C ASP A 231 20.99 -6.20 7.33
N LEU A 232 19.95 -5.49 7.76
CA LEU A 232 19.31 -4.43 6.95
C LEU A 232 20.07 -3.10 7.02
N CYS A 233 20.78 -2.81 8.10
CA CYS A 233 21.44 -1.51 8.29
C CYS A 233 22.54 -1.23 7.25
N PRO A 234 23.41 -2.20 6.86
CA PRO A 234 24.41 -1.99 5.81
C PRO A 234 23.81 -1.81 4.42
N THR A 235 22.59 -2.31 4.19
CA THR A 235 21.94 -2.29 2.86
C THR A 235 21.01 -1.10 2.68
N LEU A 236 20.54 -0.51 3.78
CA LEU A 236 19.62 0.63 3.80
C LEU A 236 20.25 1.80 4.60
N PRO A 237 20.91 2.75 3.91
CA PRO A 237 21.53 3.91 4.55
C PRO A 237 20.60 4.68 5.49
N SER A 238 19.32 4.76 5.14
CA SER A 238 18.28 5.48 5.90
C SER A 238 18.02 4.88 7.29
N LEU A 239 18.15 3.56 7.45
CA LEU A 239 18.09 2.93 8.78
C LEU A 239 19.31 3.30 9.63
N THR A 240 20.48 3.39 9.01
CA THR A 240 21.72 3.76 9.70
C THR A 240 21.67 5.22 10.15
N ARG A 241 21.26 6.14 9.28
CA ARG A 241 21.13 7.56 9.59
C ARG A 241 20.03 7.84 10.63
N LEU A 242 18.87 7.16 10.54
CA LEU A 242 17.82 7.19 11.58
C LEU A 242 18.38 6.79 12.95
N ARG A 243 19.13 5.68 13.03
CA ARG A 243 19.75 5.23 14.29
C ARG A 243 20.73 6.27 14.85
N GLU A 244 21.50 6.93 14.00
CA GLU A 244 22.43 7.99 14.43
C GLU A 244 21.72 9.24 14.95
N SER A 245 20.60 9.64 14.31
CA SER A 245 19.78 10.77 14.78
C SER A 245 19.23 10.52 16.20
N LYS A 246 18.71 9.32 16.46
CA LYS A 246 18.18 8.93 17.78
C LYS A 246 19.26 8.89 18.87
N LYS A 247 20.48 8.47 18.54
CA LYS A 247 21.62 8.51 19.47
C LYS A 247 22.01 9.93 19.87
N LYS A 248 21.93 10.90 18.94
CA LYS A 248 22.27 12.30 19.22
C LYS A 248 21.21 13.02 20.07
N GLY A 249 19.94 12.64 19.94
CA GLY A 249 18.84 13.20 20.76
C GLY A 249 18.71 12.59 22.16
N ALA A 250 19.49 11.56 22.48
CA ALA A 250 19.52 10.90 23.80
C ALA A 250 20.67 11.39 24.71
N LEU A 251 21.50 12.32 24.22
CA LEU A 251 22.59 13.00 24.94
C LEU A 251 22.16 14.44 25.28
#